data_AF-A0AA88Y1A7-F1
#
_entry.id   AF-A0AA88Y1A7-F1
#
_cell.length_a   1.000
_cell.length_b   1.000
_cell.length_c   1.000
_cell.angle_alpha   90.00
_cell.angle_beta   90.00
_cell.angle_gamma   90.00
#
_symmetry.space_group_name_H-M   'P 1'
#
loop_
_entity.id
_entity.type
_entity.pdbx_description
1 polymer ?
#
loop_
_entity_poly.entity_id
_entity_poly.type
_entity_poly.pdbx_seq_one_letter_code
_entity_poly.pdbx_strand_id
1 'polypeptide(L)'
;MGGDLQQDPVAAPTAKLLSLLCRTRYIKTQWEYLTGFRKRRKERQQKAKEEKELQMKRDKKELKNQRRELLKRSQDYKGKKGKELPAIDLEDVTEPTVLDLPDHTVTITDISEIDLAGHNGLRLGQNQAAIEKDEDEDNLGSGNKAVSKDELKKSLKQLKRKQSNLDSSQHPSKKKFSHHKQHKQYDKKTLIKRRKDKKTYLHQKKRMKCNT
;
A
#
# COMPACT_ATOMS: atom_id res chain seq x y z
N MET A 1 -54.06 37.33 37.08
CA MET A 1 -52.75 37.39 37.79
C MET A 1 -51.65 37.25 36.75
N GLY A 2 -51.39 38.30 35.97
CA GLY A 2 -50.28 38.33 35.01
C GLY A 2 -49.12 39.06 35.68
N GLY A 3 -48.05 38.35 36.00
CA GLY A 3 -46.83 38.95 36.54
C GLY A 3 -45.93 39.38 35.39
N ASP A 4 -45.75 40.68 35.23
CA ASP A 4 -44.74 41.24 34.33
C ASP A 4 -43.36 40.84 34.83
N LEU A 5 -42.73 39.91 34.11
CA LEU A 5 -41.34 39.54 34.28
C LEU A 5 -40.50 40.73 33.82
N GLN A 6 -40.08 41.58 34.75
CA GLN A 6 -39.08 42.61 34.49
C GLN A 6 -37.80 41.93 34.01
N GLN A 7 -37.50 42.09 32.72
CA GLN A 7 -36.19 41.75 32.18
C GLN A 7 -35.21 42.85 32.63
N ASP A 8 -34.24 42.48 33.46
CA ASP A 8 -33.15 43.37 33.83
C ASP A 8 -32.40 43.84 32.57
N PRO A 9 -32.07 45.14 32.44
CA PRO A 9 -31.33 45.62 31.29
C PRO A 9 -29.91 45.05 31.31
N VAL A 10 -29.57 44.21 30.34
CA VAL A 10 -28.20 43.72 30.10
C VAL A 10 -27.35 44.93 29.70
N ALA A 11 -26.69 45.54 30.70
CA ALA A 11 -25.86 46.72 30.50
C ALA A 11 -24.72 46.42 29.51
N ALA A 12 -24.72 47.12 28.37
CA ALA A 12 -23.67 46.98 27.38
C ALA A 12 -22.31 47.43 27.97
N PRO A 13 -21.23 46.68 27.76
CA PRO A 13 -19.92 47.04 28.28
C PRO A 13 -19.48 48.39 27.71
N THR A 14 -19.11 49.31 28.59
CA THR A 14 -18.62 50.64 28.19
C THR A 14 -17.36 50.52 27.35
N ALA A 15 -17.11 51.49 26.46
CA ALA A 15 -15.94 51.50 25.56
C ALA A 15 -14.59 51.34 26.32
N LYS A 16 -14.53 51.82 27.57
CA LYS A 16 -13.36 51.66 28.46
C LYS A 16 -13.14 50.20 28.88
N LEU A 17 -14.20 49.44 29.16
CA LEU A 17 -14.11 48.02 29.49
C LEU A 17 -13.70 47.19 28.26
N LEU A 18 -14.23 47.52 27.08
CA LEU A 18 -13.86 46.86 25.83
C LEU A 18 -12.38 47.08 25.47
N SER A 19 -11.86 48.30 25.65
CA SER A 19 -10.43 48.59 25.37
C SER A 19 -9.49 47.85 26.33
N LEU A 20 -9.84 47.76 27.61
CA LEU A 20 -9.07 47.02 28.61
C LEU A 20 -9.05 45.52 28.33
N LEU A 21 -10.19 44.95 27.93
CA LEU A 21 -10.31 43.54 27.52
C LEU A 21 -9.48 43.25 26.26
N CYS A 22 -9.48 44.15 25.27
CA CYS A 22 -8.63 44.03 24.09
C CYS A 22 -7.14 44.07 24.45
N ARG A 23 -6.74 45.01 25.31
CA ARG A 23 -5.34 45.17 25.72
C ARG A 23 -4.84 43.96 26.52
N THR A 24 -5.66 43.43 27.43
CA THR A 24 -5.31 42.23 28.21
C THR A 24 -5.28 40.97 27.36
N ARG A 25 -6.21 40.79 26.42
CA ARG A 25 -6.13 39.71 25.41
C ARG A 25 -4.87 39.81 24.57
N TYR A 26 -4.53 41.01 24.09
CA TYR A 26 -3.31 41.24 23.32
C TYR A 26 -2.03 40.95 24.11
N ILE A 27 -1.94 41.41 25.37
CA ILE A 27 -0.79 41.12 26.24
C ILE A 27 -0.67 39.61 26.48
N LYS A 28 -1.79 38.92 26.71
CA LYS A 28 -1.82 37.47 26.89
C LYS A 28 -1.37 36.73 25.63
N THR A 29 -1.85 37.12 24.45
CA THR A 29 -1.42 36.49 23.18
C THR A 29 0.04 36.78 22.87
N GLN A 30 0.56 37.97 23.19
CA GLN A 30 1.98 38.30 23.06
C GLN A 30 2.85 37.46 24.01
N TRP A 31 2.44 37.28 25.26
CA TRP A 31 3.17 36.45 26.22
C TRP A 31 3.14 34.97 25.84
N GLU A 32 1.99 34.48 25.38
CA GLU A 32 1.86 33.13 24.81
C GLU A 32 2.68 32.99 23.51
N TYR A 33 2.80 34.05 22.71
CA TYR A 33 3.66 34.06 21.54
C TYR A 33 5.14 33.93 21.95
N LEU A 34 5.61 34.73 22.91
CA LEU A 34 7.02 34.73 23.32
C LEU A 34 7.42 33.50 24.16
N THR A 35 6.52 32.93 24.96
CA THR A 35 6.84 31.77 25.83
C THR A 35 6.34 30.43 25.25
N GLY A 36 5.42 30.47 24.29
CA GLY A 36 4.76 29.30 23.72
C GLY A 36 5.51 28.59 22.60
N PHE A 37 6.78 28.89 22.33
CA PHE A 37 7.56 28.22 21.28
C PHE A 37 7.54 26.69 21.42
N ARG A 38 7.63 26.17 22.66
CA ARG A 38 7.54 24.72 22.91
C ARG A 38 6.14 24.16 22.59
N LYS A 39 5.08 24.93 22.83
CA LYS A 39 3.69 24.57 22.46
C LYS A 39 3.54 24.52 20.94
N ARG A 40 3.89 25.61 20.24
CA ARG A 40 3.82 25.68 18.76
C ARG A 40 4.69 24.63 18.07
N ARG A 41 5.88 24.33 18.61
CA ARG A 41 6.73 23.25 18.08
C ARG A 41 6.05 21.89 18.22
N LYS A 42 5.41 21.62 19.36
CA LYS A 42 4.63 20.39 19.56
C LYS A 42 3.42 20.33 18.63
N GLU A 43 2.67 21.42 18.49
CA GLU A 43 1.52 21.51 17.58
C GLU A 43 1.94 21.24 16.13
N ARG A 44 3.01 21.88 15.65
CA ARG A 44 3.55 21.58 14.30
C ARG A 44 3.98 20.13 14.17
N GLN A 45 4.62 19.56 15.20
CA GLN A 45 5.03 18.16 15.18
C GLN A 45 3.83 17.20 15.19
N GLN A 46 2.77 17.52 15.94
CA GLN A 46 1.52 16.76 15.97
C GLN A 46 0.82 16.85 14.62
N LYS A 47 0.66 18.05 14.07
CA LYS A 47 0.06 18.25 12.73
C LYS A 47 0.79 17.45 11.65
N ALA A 48 2.13 17.49 11.63
CA ALA A 48 2.91 16.69 10.67
C ALA A 48 2.77 15.18 10.89
N LYS A 49 2.59 14.72 12.14
CA LYS A 49 2.33 13.31 12.44
C LYS A 49 0.93 12.89 11.99
N GLU A 50 -0.08 13.70 12.28
CA GLU A 50 -1.48 13.48 11.89
C GLU A 50 -1.63 13.45 10.37
N GLU A 51 -1.02 14.40 9.66
CA GLU A 51 -1.01 14.43 8.19
C GLU A 51 -0.37 13.16 7.61
N LYS A 52 0.77 12.74 8.15
CA LYS A 52 1.43 11.48 7.76
C LYS A 52 0.57 10.25 8.07
N GLU A 53 -0.09 10.21 9.21
CA GLU A 53 -0.98 9.10 9.58
C GLU A 53 -2.20 9.05 8.65
N LEU A 54 -2.78 10.21 8.34
CA LEU A 54 -3.91 10.32 7.42
C LEU A 54 -3.54 9.86 6.02
N GLN A 55 -2.36 10.26 5.51
CA GLN A 55 -1.86 9.79 4.23
C GLN A 55 -1.71 8.26 4.22
N MET A 56 -1.07 7.69 5.24
CA MET A 56 -0.93 6.23 5.36
C MET A 56 -2.28 5.51 5.42
N LYS A 57 -3.30 6.09 6.07
CA LYS A 57 -4.66 5.52 6.10
C LYS A 57 -5.31 5.55 4.71
N ARG A 58 -5.14 6.64 3.95
CA ARG A 58 -5.61 6.74 2.57
C ARG A 58 -4.95 5.70 1.68
N ASP A 59 -3.62 5.62 1.71
CA ASP A 59 -2.84 4.67 0.92
C ASP A 59 -3.24 3.21 1.22
N LYS A 60 -3.47 2.87 2.50
CA LYS A 60 -3.97 1.54 2.89
C LYS A 60 -5.35 1.23 2.32
N LYS A 61 -6.26 2.20 2.37
CA LYS A 61 -7.62 2.04 1.85
C LYS A 61 -7.59 1.83 0.34
N GLU A 62 -6.77 2.61 -0.37
CA GLU A 62 -6.58 2.50 -1.81
C GLU A 62 -6.00 1.14 -2.20
N LEU A 63 -4.94 0.69 -1.53
CA LEU A 63 -4.32 -0.60 -1.79
C LEU A 63 -5.29 -1.77 -1.55
N LYS A 64 -6.13 -1.68 -0.50
CA LYS A 64 -7.17 -2.66 -0.21
C LYS A 64 -8.24 -2.69 -1.32
N ASN A 65 -8.61 -1.52 -1.84
CA ASN A 65 -9.56 -1.41 -2.94
C ASN A 65 -8.99 -1.99 -4.24
N GLN A 66 -7.76 -1.63 -4.61
CA GLN A 66 -7.05 -2.19 -5.77
C GLN A 66 -6.97 -3.73 -5.69
N ARG A 67 -6.64 -4.26 -4.51
CA ARG A 67 -6.63 -5.72 -4.28
C ARG A 67 -8.02 -6.34 -4.44
N ARG A 68 -9.07 -5.70 -3.93
CA ARG A 68 -10.46 -6.18 -4.07
C ARG A 68 -10.90 -6.19 -5.53
N GLU A 69 -10.58 -5.13 -6.27
CA GLU A 69 -10.94 -4.98 -7.68
C GLU A 69 -10.24 -6.03 -8.56
N LEU A 70 -8.94 -6.25 -8.36
CA LEU A 70 -8.22 -7.31 -9.07
C LEU A 70 -8.77 -8.71 -8.74
N LEU A 71 -9.14 -8.95 -7.48
CA LEU A 71 -9.75 -10.22 -7.10
C LEU A 71 -11.10 -10.42 -7.80
N LYS A 72 -11.95 -9.38 -7.86
CA LYS A 72 -13.21 -9.41 -8.63
C LYS A 72 -12.94 -9.70 -10.11
N ARG A 73 -12.03 -8.97 -10.75
CA ARG A 73 -11.66 -9.17 -12.15
C ARG A 73 -11.14 -10.58 -12.42
N SER A 74 -10.44 -11.18 -11.46
CA SER A 74 -9.98 -12.58 -11.54
C SER A 74 -11.13 -13.60 -11.41
N GLN A 75 -12.15 -13.29 -10.61
CA GLN A 75 -13.35 -14.13 -10.47
C GLN A 75 -14.24 -14.00 -11.71
N ASP A 76 -14.41 -12.80 -12.26
CA ASP A 76 -15.14 -12.57 -13.51
C ASP A 76 -14.48 -13.32 -14.68
N TYR A 77 -13.15 -13.37 -14.71
CA TYR A 77 -12.40 -14.18 -15.67
C TYR A 77 -12.69 -15.69 -15.51
N LYS A 78 -12.83 -16.19 -14.27
CA LYS A 78 -13.23 -17.58 -14.01
C LYS A 78 -14.68 -17.84 -14.39
N GLY A 79 -15.60 -16.94 -14.04
CA GLY A 79 -17.03 -17.08 -14.32
C GLY A 79 -17.36 -17.03 -15.81
N LYS A 80 -16.62 -16.27 -16.62
CA LYS A 80 -16.76 -16.28 -18.08
C LYS A 80 -16.25 -17.57 -18.74
N LYS A 81 -15.29 -18.28 -18.12
CA LYS A 81 -14.81 -19.58 -18.62
C LYS A 81 -15.59 -20.77 -18.06
N GLY A 82 -16.28 -20.61 -16.93
CA GLY A 82 -17.08 -21.65 -16.28
C GLY A 82 -18.57 -21.62 -16.62
N LYS A 83 -19.02 -20.70 -17.48
CA LYS A 83 -20.26 -20.91 -18.22
C LYS A 83 -19.95 -22.00 -19.25
N GLU A 84 -20.19 -23.23 -18.84
CA GLU A 84 -20.16 -24.41 -19.70
C GLU A 84 -20.81 -24.02 -21.03
N LEU A 85 -20.03 -24.16 -22.10
CA LEU A 85 -20.62 -24.36 -23.42
C LEU A 85 -21.66 -25.47 -23.25
N PRO A 86 -22.87 -25.35 -23.84
CA PRO A 86 -23.83 -26.46 -23.79
C PRO A 86 -23.06 -27.72 -24.19
N ALA A 87 -23.17 -28.77 -23.38
CA ALA A 87 -22.60 -30.07 -23.70
C ALA A 87 -23.15 -30.45 -25.06
N ILE A 88 -22.35 -30.22 -26.10
CA ILE A 88 -22.58 -30.79 -27.42
C ILE A 88 -22.17 -32.23 -27.18
N ASP A 89 -23.16 -33.12 -27.16
CA ASP A 89 -22.97 -34.55 -26.99
C ASP A 89 -21.96 -35.02 -28.04
N LEU A 90 -20.70 -35.17 -27.61
CA LEU A 90 -19.55 -35.54 -28.44
C LEU A 90 -19.60 -37.03 -28.85
N GLU A 91 -20.57 -37.79 -28.35
CA GLU A 91 -20.68 -39.22 -28.59
C GLU A 91 -21.15 -39.53 -30.03
N ASP A 92 -21.86 -38.62 -30.68
CA ASP A 92 -22.47 -38.83 -32.01
C ASP A 92 -21.52 -38.53 -33.20
N VAL A 93 -20.25 -38.15 -32.95
CA VAL A 93 -19.28 -37.76 -34.01
C VAL A 93 -18.04 -38.67 -34.02
N THR A 94 -18.06 -39.77 -33.28
CA THR A 94 -16.87 -40.64 -33.12
C THR A 94 -16.79 -41.78 -34.12
N GLU A 95 -17.83 -42.02 -34.94
CA GLU A 95 -17.77 -43.09 -35.93
C GLU A 95 -17.22 -42.59 -37.28
N PRO A 96 -16.13 -43.22 -37.79
CA PRO A 96 -15.52 -42.83 -39.05
C PRO A 96 -16.51 -43.10 -40.19
N THR A 97 -16.98 -42.03 -40.85
CA THR A 97 -17.93 -42.15 -41.96
C THR A 97 -17.17 -42.17 -43.28
N VAL A 98 -17.33 -43.24 -44.06
CA VAL A 98 -16.79 -43.34 -45.42
C VAL A 98 -17.87 -42.94 -46.41
N LEU A 99 -17.61 -41.89 -47.19
CA LEU A 99 -18.49 -41.42 -48.26
C LEU A 99 -17.87 -41.76 -49.62
N ASP A 100 -18.63 -42.47 -50.44
CA ASP A 100 -18.23 -42.83 -51.80
C ASP A 100 -18.77 -41.78 -52.77
N LEU A 101 -17.87 -41.01 -53.37
CA LEU A 101 -18.18 -40.00 -54.39
C LEU A 101 -17.84 -40.58 -55.76
N PRO A 102 -18.46 -40.09 -56.85
CA PRO A 102 -18.33 -40.69 -58.18
C PRO A 102 -16.87 -40.84 -58.68
N ASP A 103 -15.95 -40.01 -58.20
CA ASP A 103 -14.54 -40.04 -58.62
C ASP A 103 -13.56 -40.50 -57.52
N HIS A 104 -13.99 -40.58 -56.24
CA HIS A 104 -13.10 -40.90 -55.11
C HIS A 104 -13.86 -41.21 -53.80
N THR A 105 -13.17 -41.82 -52.85
CA THR A 105 -13.67 -42.02 -51.48
C THR A 105 -13.12 -40.96 -50.54
N VAL A 106 -13.99 -40.43 -49.65
CA VAL A 106 -13.60 -39.50 -48.58
C VAL A 106 -13.95 -40.11 -47.25
N THR A 107 -12.96 -40.23 -46.36
CA THR A 107 -13.14 -40.67 -44.98
C THR A 107 -13.19 -39.46 -44.07
N ILE A 108 -14.33 -39.24 -43.40
CA ILE A 108 -14.49 -38.20 -42.39
C ILE A 108 -14.23 -38.84 -41.04
N THR A 109 -13.11 -38.48 -40.40
CA THR A 109 -12.70 -38.96 -39.09
C THR A 109 -12.24 -37.81 -38.21
N ASP A 110 -12.19 -38.02 -36.90
CA ASP A 110 -11.67 -37.01 -35.97
C ASP A 110 -10.16 -36.80 -36.18
N ILE A 111 -9.71 -35.56 -36.01
CA ILE A 111 -8.32 -35.15 -36.16
C ILE A 111 -7.42 -35.83 -35.11
N SER A 112 -8.01 -36.32 -34.01
CA SER A 112 -7.31 -37.06 -32.96
C SER A 112 -6.90 -38.48 -33.38
N GLU A 113 -7.63 -39.11 -34.30
CA GLU A 113 -7.35 -40.46 -34.80
C GLU A 113 -6.36 -40.46 -35.97
N ILE A 114 -6.32 -39.37 -36.73
CA ILE A 114 -5.39 -39.20 -37.84
C ILE A 114 -4.04 -38.72 -37.30
N ASP A 115 -3.02 -39.55 -37.44
CA ASP A 115 -1.64 -39.16 -37.12
C ASP A 115 -1.07 -38.21 -38.19
N LEU A 116 -1.35 -36.91 -38.00
CA LEU A 116 -0.77 -35.81 -38.78
C LEU A 116 0.74 -35.61 -38.48
N ALA A 117 1.26 -36.23 -37.41
CA ALA A 117 2.62 -36.03 -36.91
C ALA A 117 3.62 -37.16 -37.30
N GLY A 118 3.15 -38.33 -37.76
CA GLY A 118 3.79 -39.07 -38.83
C GLY A 118 3.88 -40.61 -38.75
N HIS A 119 3.28 -41.26 -39.76
CA HIS A 119 3.97 -42.24 -40.63
C HIS A 119 4.15 -41.72 -42.08
N ASN A 120 3.32 -40.79 -42.56
CA ASN A 120 3.30 -40.34 -43.97
C ASN A 120 3.71 -38.86 -44.19
N GLY A 121 4.74 -38.40 -43.49
CA GLY A 121 5.69 -37.44 -44.09
C GLY A 121 5.37 -35.93 -44.13
N LEU A 122 4.44 -35.39 -43.34
CA LEU A 122 4.23 -33.93 -43.28
C LEU A 122 4.50 -33.32 -41.90
N ARG A 123 5.77 -33.34 -41.45
CA ARG A 123 6.17 -32.65 -40.21
C ARG A 123 6.64 -31.23 -40.52
N LEU A 124 5.90 -30.22 -40.06
CA LEU A 124 6.40 -28.84 -40.02
C LEU A 124 7.57 -28.77 -39.03
N GLY A 125 8.69 -28.18 -39.46
CA GLY A 125 9.95 -28.13 -38.71
C GLY A 125 9.86 -27.45 -37.33
N GLN A 126 10.90 -27.58 -36.51
CA GLN A 126 10.96 -26.95 -35.18
C GLN A 126 11.14 -25.43 -35.31
N ASN A 127 10.14 -24.66 -34.86
CA ASN A 127 10.25 -23.21 -34.74
C ASN A 127 11.15 -22.85 -33.54
N GLN A 128 12.36 -22.34 -33.81
CA GLN A 128 13.22 -21.77 -32.78
C GLN A 128 12.82 -20.30 -32.55
N ALA A 129 12.21 -19.99 -31.42
CA ALA A 129 11.99 -18.62 -30.99
C ALA A 129 13.27 -18.10 -30.30
N ALA A 130 13.95 -17.13 -30.92
CA ALA A 130 15.01 -16.37 -30.27
C ALA A 130 14.41 -15.55 -29.13
N ILE A 131 14.77 -15.89 -27.89
CA ILE A 131 14.42 -15.12 -26.70
C ILE A 131 15.41 -13.95 -26.63
N GLU A 132 15.03 -12.82 -27.23
CA GLU A 132 15.66 -11.55 -26.90
C GLU A 132 15.17 -11.08 -25.52
N LYS A 133 16.13 -10.59 -24.73
CA LYS A 133 15.95 -10.17 -23.34
C LYS A 133 15.01 -8.96 -23.28
N ASP A 134 13.99 -9.08 -22.44
CA ASP A 134 13.11 -7.98 -22.03
C ASP A 134 13.94 -6.79 -21.50
N GLU A 135 13.91 -5.67 -22.20
CA GLU A 135 14.14 -4.35 -21.61
C GLU A 135 12.78 -3.81 -21.13
N ASP A 136 12.77 -3.38 -19.86
CA ASP A 136 11.63 -2.76 -19.21
C ASP A 136 11.22 -1.47 -19.93
N GLU A 137 10.10 -1.50 -20.66
CA GLU A 137 9.41 -0.29 -21.11
C GLU A 137 7.98 -0.23 -20.56
N ASP A 138 7.74 0.83 -19.80
CA ASP A 138 6.47 1.23 -19.21
C ASP A 138 5.40 1.47 -20.30
N ASN A 139 4.69 0.41 -20.70
CA ASN A 139 3.55 0.55 -21.59
C ASN A 139 2.26 0.85 -20.80
N LEU A 140 2.04 2.14 -20.52
CA LEU A 140 0.72 2.69 -20.23
C LEU A 140 -0.10 2.80 -21.52
N GLY A 141 -0.46 1.64 -22.08
CA GLY A 141 -1.28 1.51 -23.27
C GLY A 141 -2.71 1.12 -22.92
N SER A 142 -3.61 2.11 -22.97
CA SER A 142 -5.06 1.90 -23.04
C SER A 142 -5.40 0.93 -24.18
N GLY A 143 -5.98 -0.21 -23.84
CA GLY A 143 -6.49 -1.17 -24.81
C GLY A 143 -7.06 -2.37 -24.08
N ASN A 144 -8.30 -2.76 -24.40
CA ASN A 144 -9.02 -3.90 -23.86
C ASN A 144 -8.35 -5.25 -24.26
N LYS A 145 -7.08 -5.47 -23.90
CA LYS A 145 -6.45 -6.78 -23.97
C LYS A 145 -6.89 -7.59 -22.76
N ALA A 146 -7.31 -8.83 -23.02
CA ALA A 146 -7.65 -9.78 -21.96
C ALA A 146 -6.40 -10.05 -21.11
N VAL A 147 -6.28 -9.31 -20.00
CA VAL A 147 -5.18 -9.43 -19.02
C VAL A 147 -4.99 -10.91 -18.67
N SER A 148 -3.78 -11.43 -18.88
CA SER A 148 -3.50 -12.84 -18.67
C SER A 148 -3.62 -13.22 -17.19
N LYS A 149 -3.91 -14.49 -16.90
CA LYS A 149 -4.00 -15.00 -15.52
C LYS A 149 -2.69 -14.76 -14.75
N ASP A 150 -1.56 -14.77 -15.44
CA ASP A 150 -0.25 -14.58 -14.83
C ASP A 150 0.07 -13.11 -14.57
N GLU A 151 -0.40 -12.18 -15.40
CA GLU A 151 -0.37 -10.74 -15.09
C GLU A 151 -1.18 -10.40 -13.83
N LEU A 152 -2.39 -10.97 -13.69
CA LEU A 152 -3.22 -10.76 -12.48
C LEU A 152 -2.53 -11.30 -11.21
N LYS A 153 -1.87 -12.46 -11.29
CA LYS A 153 -1.09 -13.01 -10.17
C LYS A 153 0.13 -12.14 -9.85
N LYS A 154 0.85 -11.66 -10.87
CA LYS A 154 2.00 -10.76 -10.71
C LYS A 154 1.57 -9.46 -10.00
N SER A 155 0.48 -8.83 -10.44
CA SER A 155 -0.01 -7.59 -9.83
C SER A 155 -0.48 -7.82 -8.38
N LEU A 156 -1.17 -8.93 -8.09
CA LEU A 156 -1.57 -9.29 -6.72
C LEU A 156 -0.36 -9.49 -5.80
N LYS A 157 0.72 -10.12 -6.29
CA LYS A 157 1.97 -10.29 -5.55
C LYS A 157 2.65 -8.94 -5.27
N GLN A 158 2.67 -8.04 -6.26
CA GLN A 158 3.21 -6.69 -6.11
C GLN A 158 2.42 -5.89 -5.05
N LEU A 159 1.09 -5.93 -5.07
CA LEU A 159 0.26 -5.25 -4.07
C LEU A 159 0.49 -5.82 -2.66
N LYS A 160 0.64 -7.13 -2.51
CA LYS A 160 0.98 -7.76 -1.23
C LYS A 160 2.33 -7.26 -0.70
N ARG A 161 3.34 -7.12 -1.58
CA ARG A 161 4.65 -6.55 -1.22
C ARG A 161 4.52 -5.08 -0.79
N LYS A 162 3.79 -4.25 -1.54
CA LYS A 162 3.50 -2.86 -1.16
C LYS A 162 2.83 -2.77 0.21
N GLN A 163 1.85 -3.64 0.50
CA GLN A 163 1.19 -3.71 1.80
C GLN A 163 2.17 -4.02 2.93
N SER A 164 3.00 -5.05 2.75
CA SER A 164 4.01 -5.44 3.74
C SER A 164 5.03 -4.33 4.00
N ASN A 165 5.43 -3.59 2.96
CA ASN A 165 6.37 -2.48 3.08
C ASN A 165 5.76 -1.34 3.91
N LEU A 166 4.51 -0.97 3.65
CA LEU A 166 3.78 0.05 4.41
C LEU A 166 3.64 -0.33 5.89
N ASP A 167 3.27 -1.58 6.18
CA ASP A 167 3.15 -2.06 7.57
C ASP A 167 4.50 -2.11 8.29
N SER A 168 5.56 -2.46 7.56
CA SER A 168 6.93 -2.48 8.08
C SER A 168 7.48 -1.08 8.41
N SER A 169 7.00 -0.05 7.72
CA SER A 169 7.34 1.36 7.94
C SER A 169 6.64 1.91 9.19
N GLN A 170 5.42 1.45 9.48
CA GLN A 170 4.66 1.86 10.67
C GLN A 170 5.15 1.22 11.96
N HIS A 171 5.67 -0.01 11.90
CA HIS A 171 6.16 -0.74 13.07
C HIS A 171 7.63 -1.16 12.90
N PRO A 172 8.59 -0.21 12.95
CA PRO A 172 10.00 -0.53 12.80
C PRO A 172 10.54 -1.39 13.95
N SER A 173 9.86 -1.41 15.12
CA SER A 173 10.20 -2.27 16.26
C SER A 173 10.02 -3.76 15.98
N LYS A 174 9.13 -4.13 15.05
CA LYS A 174 8.90 -5.54 14.66
C LYS A 174 10.00 -6.09 13.76
N LYS A 175 10.91 -5.26 13.24
CA LYS A 175 12.05 -5.68 12.40
C LYS A 175 13.26 -6.21 13.18
N LYS A 176 13.21 -6.31 14.52
CA LYS A 176 14.42 -6.48 15.35
C LYS A 176 14.74 -7.89 15.87
N PHE A 177 14.03 -8.94 15.45
CA PHE A 177 14.29 -10.27 16.03
C PHE A 177 15.08 -11.26 15.16
N SER A 178 15.38 -10.96 13.89
CA SER A 178 15.90 -12.01 13.00
C SER A 178 17.30 -11.80 12.41
N HIS A 179 17.88 -10.60 12.37
CA HIS A 179 19.25 -10.47 11.87
C HIS A 179 20.13 -9.55 12.70
N HIS A 180 21.25 -10.17 13.11
CA HIS A 180 22.53 -9.56 13.40
C HIS A 180 22.67 -8.92 14.79
N LYS A 181 23.35 -9.67 15.67
CA LYS A 181 24.30 -9.12 16.64
C LYS A 181 25.38 -8.33 15.87
N GLN A 182 25.03 -7.20 15.25
CA GLN A 182 26.01 -6.20 14.87
C GLN A 182 26.63 -5.76 16.20
N HIS A 183 27.85 -6.25 16.46
CA HIS A 183 28.69 -5.77 17.54
C HIS A 183 28.70 -4.25 17.43
N LYS A 184 27.98 -3.55 18.30
CA LYS A 184 27.99 -2.08 18.33
C LYS A 184 29.43 -1.69 18.58
N GLN A 185 30.17 -1.40 17.51
CA GLN A 185 31.43 -0.69 17.58
C GLN A 185 31.06 0.69 18.11
N TYR A 186 30.97 0.82 19.42
CA TYR A 186 30.95 2.12 20.03
C TYR A 186 32.23 2.80 19.59
N ASP A 187 32.12 3.86 18.79
CA ASP A 187 33.26 4.72 18.49
C ASP A 187 33.99 5.00 19.80
N LYS A 188 35.24 4.52 19.94
CA LYS A 188 36.00 4.61 21.20
C LYS A 188 35.96 6.05 21.76
N LYS A 189 35.92 7.05 20.87
CA LYS A 189 35.73 8.47 21.17
C LYS A 189 34.44 8.77 21.96
N THR A 190 33.31 8.20 21.56
CA THR A 190 32.00 8.40 22.22
C THR A 190 31.93 7.74 23.60
N LEU A 191 32.56 6.56 23.75
CA LEU A 191 32.64 5.86 25.03
C LEU A 191 33.56 6.62 26.02
N ILE A 192 34.70 7.11 25.53
CA ILE A 192 35.62 7.94 26.32
C ILE A 192 34.93 9.23 26.77
N LYS A 193 34.20 9.92 25.87
CA LYS A 193 33.45 11.14 26.22
C LYS A 193 32.42 10.87 27.31
N ARG A 194 31.59 9.84 27.17
CA ARG A 194 30.62 9.42 28.20
C ARG A 194 31.26 9.08 29.54
N ARG A 195 32.43 8.44 29.55
CA ARG A 195 33.17 8.15 30.78
C ARG A 195 33.68 9.42 31.46
N LYS A 196 34.20 10.39 30.70
CA LYS A 196 34.62 11.69 31.22
C LYS A 196 33.43 12.47 31.81
N ASP A 197 32.32 12.54 31.07
CA ASP A 197 31.11 13.24 31.53
C ASP A 197 30.50 12.62 32.80
N LYS A 198 30.55 11.29 32.92
CA LYS A 198 30.13 10.61 34.16
C LYS A 198 31.05 10.93 35.34
N LYS A 199 32.38 10.98 35.11
CA LYS A 199 33.35 11.34 36.16
C LYS A 199 33.17 12.78 36.62
N THR A 200 32.98 13.73 35.70
CA THR A 200 32.75 15.14 36.05
C THR A 200 31.44 15.31 36.82
N TYR A 201 30.35 14.66 36.39
CA TYR A 201 29.07 14.67 37.10
C TYR A 201 29.18 14.11 38.53
N LEU A 202 29.86 12.97 38.71
CA LEU A 202 30.07 12.38 40.03
C LEU A 202 30.91 13.26 40.94
N HIS A 203 31.97 13.88 40.40
CA HIS A 203 32.81 14.81 41.15
C HIS A 203 32.03 16.07 41.58
N GLN A 204 31.26 16.67 40.67
CA GLN A 204 30.38 17.80 40.96
C GLN A 204 29.35 17.41 42.04
N LYS A 205 28.69 16.26 41.90
CA LYS A 205 27.73 15.75 42.89
C LYS A 205 28.37 15.50 44.25
N LYS A 206 29.61 15.01 44.31
CA LYS A 206 30.34 14.80 45.57
C LYS A 206 30.69 16.15 46.23
N ARG A 207 31.17 17.14 45.47
CA ARG A 207 31.43 18.50 45.98
C ARG A 207 30.17 19.12 46.58
N MET A 208 29.04 19.02 45.89
CA MET A 208 27.77 19.55 46.40
C MET A 208 27.28 18.81 47.66
N LYS A 209 27.62 17.52 47.83
CA LYS A 209 27.29 16.73 49.03
C LYS A 209 28.21 16.99 50.23
N CYS A 210 29.40 17.53 50.02
CA CYS A 210 30.35 17.85 51.10
C CYS A 210 30.21 19.28 51.63
N ASN A 211 29.36 20.10 50.99
CA ASN A 211 29.09 21.49 51.36
C ASN A 211 27.72 21.64 52.07
N THR A 212 27.15 20.53 52.52
CA THR A 212 25.92 20.40 53.33
C THR A 212 26.26 19.56 54.54
#